data_AF-A0A7G8Q8W0-F1
#
_entry.id   AF-A0A7G8Q8W0-F1
#
_cell.length_a   1.000
_cell.length_b   1.000
_cell.length_c   1.000
_cell.angle_alpha   90.00
_cell.angle_beta   90.00
_cell.angle_gamma   90.00
#
_symmetry.space_group_name_H-M   'P 1'
#
loop_
_entity.id
_entity.type
_entity.pdbx_description
1 polymer ?
#
loop_
_entity_poly.entity_id
_entity_poly.type
_entity_poly.pdbx_seq_one_letter_code
_entity_poly.pdbx_strand_id
1 'polypeptide(L)'
;MSILFLVTSAIHTKHGIHTADERLAQTIRTLESIRTHAPGARMVLLECSGERSISDDETEILQAHANDIFNFHPDPRVRDIYAASGDNWDIVKNATELVVFCSALQLLLNDHAPLLDGIGRVFKMSGRYVLNENFSLAAHLGPSVDDAYVLGHRWPSHFTTQSTGGLSEQVMSRCWSWPASKTRLVYFRYNLMVEDFMGCHQQGQYRDIEHLLLKYFDGPYLREIPIVGVEGATGPDGLFIRE
;
A
#
# COMPACT_ATOMS: atom_id res chain seq x y z
N MET A 1 -13.96 2.14 -18.69
CA MET A 1 -13.93 1.74 -17.26
C MET A 1 -12.80 2.50 -16.61
N SER A 2 -13.06 3.27 -15.57
CA SER A 2 -12.05 4.14 -14.95
C SER A 2 -11.27 3.39 -13.87
N ILE A 3 -10.06 3.89 -13.59
CA ILE A 3 -9.11 3.28 -12.65
C ILE A 3 -8.83 4.28 -11.53
N LEU A 4 -8.68 3.77 -10.31
CA LEU A 4 -8.23 4.52 -9.15
C LEU A 4 -6.94 3.91 -8.61
N PHE A 5 -5.93 4.74 -8.37
CA PHE A 5 -4.74 4.38 -7.60
C PHE A 5 -4.82 5.00 -6.21
N LEU A 6 -4.64 4.17 -5.19
CA LEU A 6 -4.40 4.58 -3.81
C LEU A 6 -2.89 4.49 -3.57
N VAL A 7 -2.23 5.64 -3.52
CA VAL A 7 -0.78 5.72 -3.37
C VAL A 7 -0.44 6.00 -1.92
N THR A 8 0.23 5.08 -1.25
CA THR A 8 0.66 5.24 0.15
C THR A 8 2.01 5.94 0.22
N SER A 9 2.16 6.97 1.03
CA SER A 9 3.40 7.72 1.20
C SER A 9 3.67 8.02 2.67
N ALA A 10 4.95 8.16 3.02
CA ALA A 10 5.41 8.57 4.34
C ALA A 10 6.59 9.51 4.15
N ILE A 11 6.33 10.79 3.98
CA ILE A 11 7.35 11.80 3.65
C ILE A 11 8.23 12.08 4.87
N HIS A 12 7.63 12.42 6.01
CA HIS A 12 8.32 12.69 7.27
C HIS A 12 8.27 11.46 8.19
N THR A 13 9.32 10.64 8.10
CA THR A 13 9.50 9.44 8.93
C THR A 13 10.98 9.14 9.20
N LYS A 14 11.29 8.74 10.44
CA LYS A 14 12.61 8.20 10.84
C LYS A 14 12.94 6.83 10.26
N HIS A 15 11.98 6.12 9.69
CA HIS A 15 12.22 4.78 9.18
C HIS A 15 13.04 4.83 7.88
N GLY A 16 14.15 4.10 7.83
CA GLY A 16 14.97 3.96 6.62
C GLY A 16 16.00 5.05 6.41
N ILE A 17 16.66 5.03 5.25
CA ILE A 17 17.82 5.90 4.96
C ILE A 17 17.46 7.19 4.22
N HIS A 18 16.24 7.30 3.70
CA HIS A 18 15.84 8.40 2.83
C HIS A 18 15.37 9.63 3.62
N THR A 19 15.82 10.80 3.18
CA THR A 19 15.36 12.09 3.71
C THR A 19 13.91 12.39 3.29
N ALA A 20 13.30 13.40 3.92
CA ALA A 20 11.95 13.86 3.54
C ALA A 20 11.91 14.35 2.08
N ASP A 21 12.92 15.11 1.63
CA ASP A 21 13.01 15.60 0.25
C ASP A 21 13.13 14.44 -0.75
N GLU A 22 13.93 13.42 -0.42
CA GLU A 22 14.06 12.22 -1.26
C GLU A 22 12.74 11.44 -1.34
N ARG A 23 12.01 11.33 -0.23
CA ARG A 23 10.70 10.65 -0.16
C ARG A 23 9.61 11.42 -0.90
N LEU A 24 9.61 12.74 -0.81
CA LEU A 24 8.74 13.60 -1.61
C LEU A 24 9.04 13.39 -3.10
N ALA A 25 10.31 13.41 -3.50
CA ALA A 25 10.70 13.16 -4.88
C ALA A 25 10.34 11.74 -5.37
N GLN A 26 10.49 10.71 -4.53
CA GLN A 26 10.03 9.35 -4.81
C GLN A 26 8.51 9.30 -5.04
N THR A 27 7.75 9.99 -4.18
CA THR A 27 6.28 10.05 -4.26
C THR A 27 5.82 10.72 -5.55
N ILE A 28 6.44 11.85 -5.91
CA ILE A 28 6.17 12.55 -7.17
C ILE A 28 6.46 11.65 -8.36
N ARG A 29 7.64 11.01 -8.41
CA ARG A 29 7.98 10.06 -9.48
C ARG A 29 7.00 8.90 -9.59
N THR A 30 6.49 8.41 -8.45
CA THR A 30 5.45 7.38 -8.42
C THR A 30 4.19 7.87 -9.15
N LEU A 31 3.68 9.04 -8.79
CA LEU A 31 2.49 9.64 -9.39
C LEU A 31 2.68 9.92 -10.89
N GLU A 32 3.85 10.41 -11.29
CA GLU A 32 4.20 10.63 -12.70
C GLU A 32 4.24 9.32 -13.49
N SER A 33 4.80 8.24 -12.92
CA SER A 33 4.82 6.93 -13.57
C SER A 33 3.41 6.38 -13.78
N ILE A 34 2.49 6.58 -12.82
CA ILE A 34 1.08 6.20 -12.96
C ILE A 34 0.44 6.98 -14.10
N ARG A 35 0.69 8.28 -14.23
CA ARG A 35 0.16 9.07 -15.37
C ARG A 35 0.66 8.55 -16.72
N THR A 36 1.91 8.12 -16.80
CA THR A 36 2.50 7.55 -18.02
C THR A 36 1.89 6.18 -18.36
N HIS A 37 1.78 5.27 -17.39
CA HIS A 37 1.40 3.87 -17.62
C HIS A 37 -0.10 3.60 -17.55
N ALA A 38 -0.87 4.46 -16.87
CA ALA A 38 -2.33 4.41 -16.80
C ALA A 38 -2.95 5.79 -17.05
N PRO A 39 -2.86 6.32 -18.29
CA PRO A 39 -3.41 7.64 -18.61
C PRO A 39 -4.90 7.75 -18.25
N GLY A 40 -5.28 8.81 -17.55
CA GLY A 40 -6.64 9.05 -17.10
C GLY A 40 -7.05 8.31 -15.82
N ALA A 41 -6.15 7.55 -15.19
CA ALA A 41 -6.39 7.04 -13.85
C ALA A 41 -6.51 8.19 -12.84
N ARG A 42 -7.46 8.04 -11.90
CA ARG A 42 -7.51 8.90 -10.70
C ARG A 42 -6.48 8.42 -9.69
N MET A 43 -5.88 9.33 -8.94
CA MET A 43 -4.89 9.03 -7.92
C MET A 43 -5.27 9.73 -6.62
N VAL A 44 -5.38 8.98 -5.54
CA VAL A 44 -5.54 9.49 -4.18
C VAL A 44 -4.27 9.17 -3.41
N LEU A 45 -3.61 10.20 -2.91
CA LEU A 45 -2.44 10.04 -2.06
C LEU A 45 -2.88 9.81 -0.61
N LEU A 46 -2.37 8.76 0.01
CA LEU A 46 -2.59 8.39 1.41
C LEU A 46 -1.31 8.68 2.17
N GLU A 47 -1.22 9.87 2.76
CA GLU A 47 -0.02 10.33 3.43
C GLU A 47 -0.04 9.94 4.91
N CYS A 48 0.97 9.16 5.34
CA CYS A 48 1.06 8.53 6.64
C CYS A 48 2.31 8.92 7.46
N SER A 49 2.87 10.12 7.23
CA SER A 49 3.98 10.66 8.00
C SER A 49 3.78 10.54 9.50
N GLY A 50 4.79 10.00 10.19
CA GLY A 50 4.76 9.78 11.63
C GLY A 50 5.37 10.91 12.44
N GLU A 51 6.43 11.56 11.93
CA GLU A 51 7.14 12.61 12.69
C GLU A 51 6.38 13.93 12.73
N ARG A 52 5.87 14.34 11.57
CA ARG A 52 5.10 15.57 11.39
C ARG A 52 4.21 15.46 10.17
N SER A 53 3.16 16.28 10.13
CA SER A 53 2.36 16.45 8.93
C SER A 53 3.21 17.01 7.79
N ILE A 54 2.82 16.71 6.55
CA ILE A 54 3.28 17.49 5.39
C ILE A 54 2.90 18.96 5.55
N SER A 55 3.73 19.85 5.01
CA SER A 55 3.50 21.29 4.99
C SER A 55 2.50 21.70 3.91
N ASP A 56 2.08 22.97 3.93
CA ASP A 56 1.23 23.55 2.87
C ASP A 56 1.96 23.55 1.51
N ASP A 57 3.26 23.89 1.48
CA ASP A 57 4.08 23.85 0.27
C ASP A 57 4.18 22.44 -0.31
N GLU A 58 4.42 21.43 0.53
CA GLU A 58 4.46 20.02 0.10
C GLU A 58 3.09 19.57 -0.39
N THR A 59 2.01 20.02 0.26
CA THR A 59 0.64 19.75 -0.15
C THR A 59 0.35 20.33 -1.54
N GLU A 60 0.71 21.59 -1.78
CA GLU A 60 0.54 22.25 -3.08
C GLU A 60 1.30 21.52 -4.19
N ILE A 61 2.55 21.14 -3.94
CA ILE A 61 3.35 20.34 -4.87
C ILE A 61 2.64 19.02 -5.19
N LEU A 62 2.22 18.27 -4.19
CA LEU A 62 1.58 16.97 -4.38
C LEU A 62 0.21 17.06 -5.09
N GLN A 63 -0.55 18.12 -4.84
CA GLN A 63 -1.85 18.38 -5.49
C GLN A 63 -1.73 18.60 -7.00
N ALA A 64 -0.56 19.01 -7.52
CA ALA A 64 -0.34 19.07 -8.96
C ALA A 64 -0.30 17.67 -9.63
N HIS A 65 -0.02 16.62 -8.85
CA HIS A 65 0.18 15.26 -9.33
C HIS A 65 -0.96 14.31 -8.95
N ALA A 66 -1.56 14.46 -7.77
CA ALA A 66 -2.69 13.64 -7.30
C ALA A 66 -4.05 14.34 -7.45
N ASN A 67 -5.13 13.57 -7.52
CA ASN A 67 -6.50 14.10 -7.55
C ASN A 67 -6.98 14.52 -6.16
N ASP A 68 -6.61 13.76 -5.13
CA ASP A 68 -6.90 14.05 -3.73
C ASP A 68 -5.73 13.62 -2.84
N ILE A 69 -5.65 14.22 -1.65
CA ILE A 69 -4.69 13.85 -0.61
C ILE A 69 -5.44 13.62 0.70
N PHE A 70 -5.31 12.41 1.25
CA PHE A 70 -5.76 12.08 2.59
C PHE A 70 -4.55 12.07 3.51
N ASN A 71 -4.47 13.10 4.37
CA ASN A 71 -3.41 13.24 5.35
C ASN A 71 -3.84 12.58 6.67
N PHE A 72 -3.16 11.48 7.04
CA PHE A 72 -3.45 10.70 8.24
C PHE A 72 -2.55 11.04 9.42
N HIS A 73 -1.59 11.97 9.30
CA HIS A 73 -0.76 12.38 10.44
C HIS A 73 -1.57 12.84 11.67
N PRO A 74 -2.69 13.59 11.52
CA PRO A 74 -3.49 14.01 12.68
C PRO A 74 -4.19 12.86 13.43
N ASP A 75 -4.32 11.68 12.81
CA ASP A 75 -4.99 10.53 13.42
C ASP A 75 -4.22 10.08 14.68
N PRO A 76 -4.86 10.05 15.86
CA PRO A 76 -4.23 9.60 17.10
C PRO A 76 -3.60 8.21 16.96
N ARG A 77 -4.23 7.28 16.22
CA ARG A 77 -3.71 5.91 16.07
C ARG A 77 -2.37 5.88 15.35
N VAL A 78 -2.18 6.75 14.35
CA VAL A 78 -0.90 6.87 13.63
C VAL A 78 0.19 7.38 14.57
N ARG A 79 -0.13 8.41 15.37
CA ARG A 79 0.80 8.97 16.36
C ARG A 79 1.12 8.00 17.48
N ASP A 80 0.14 7.24 17.96
CA ASP A 80 0.29 6.24 19.01
C ASP A 80 1.18 5.08 18.55
N ILE A 81 0.97 4.57 17.33
CA ILE A 81 1.86 3.54 16.73
C ILE A 81 3.29 4.08 16.65
N TYR A 82 3.45 5.31 16.18
CA TYR A 82 4.77 5.93 16.06
C TYR A 82 5.48 6.10 17.41
N ALA A 83 4.74 6.44 18.47
CA ALA A 83 5.28 6.64 19.81
C ALA A 83 5.55 5.33 20.59
N ALA A 84 4.74 4.29 20.38
CA ALA A 84 4.73 3.09 21.21
C ALA A 84 5.84 2.06 20.90
N SER A 85 6.51 2.17 19.75
CA SER A 85 7.17 1.02 19.12
C SER A 85 8.58 0.68 19.58
N GLY A 86 9.12 1.34 20.62
CA GLY A 86 10.41 0.96 21.24
C GLY A 86 11.55 0.73 20.26
N ASP A 87 11.68 1.61 19.26
CA ASP A 87 12.64 1.57 18.13
C ASP A 87 12.51 0.39 17.14
N ASN A 88 11.53 -0.51 17.27
CA ASN A 88 11.27 -1.54 16.26
C ASN A 88 10.46 -0.97 15.07
N TRP A 89 11.19 -0.37 14.14
CA TRP A 89 10.62 0.30 12.97
C TRP A 89 9.91 -0.63 11.98
N ASP A 90 10.19 -1.93 11.97
CA ASP A 90 9.47 -2.89 11.14
C ASP A 90 8.04 -3.10 11.64
N ILE A 91 7.82 -3.02 12.96
CA ILE A 91 6.48 -3.02 13.54
C ILE A 91 5.76 -1.72 13.22
N VAL A 92 6.40 -0.56 13.45
CA VAL A 92 5.82 0.76 13.14
C VAL A 92 5.33 0.80 11.70
N LYS A 93 6.20 0.45 10.74
CA LYS A 93 5.90 0.53 9.30
C LYS A 93 4.66 -0.28 8.94
N ASN A 94 4.62 -1.55 9.36
CA ASN A 94 3.52 -2.43 9.00
C ASN A 94 2.21 -2.05 9.72
N ALA A 95 2.28 -1.71 11.01
CA ALA A 95 1.13 -1.26 11.78
C ALA A 95 0.53 0.02 11.19
N THR A 96 1.36 1.02 10.90
CA THR A 96 0.91 2.29 10.31
C THR A 96 0.27 2.05 8.95
N GLU A 97 0.88 1.25 8.07
CA GLU A 97 0.31 1.00 6.75
C GLU A 97 -1.02 0.26 6.82
N LEU A 98 -1.15 -0.76 7.68
CA LEU A 98 -2.40 -1.49 7.89
C LEU A 98 -3.52 -0.57 8.39
N VAL A 99 -3.24 0.25 9.41
CA VAL A 99 -4.23 1.15 10.02
C VAL A 99 -4.62 2.29 9.07
N VAL A 100 -3.65 2.91 8.40
CA VAL A 100 -3.92 3.99 7.45
C VAL A 100 -4.68 3.48 6.25
N PHE A 101 -4.28 2.34 5.68
CA PHE A 101 -4.98 1.80 4.53
C PHE A 101 -6.41 1.37 4.86
N CYS A 102 -6.63 0.78 6.04
CA CYS A 102 -7.97 0.49 6.55
C CYS A 102 -8.82 1.77 6.68
N SER A 103 -8.25 2.84 7.23
CA SER A 103 -8.93 4.14 7.39
C SER A 103 -9.21 4.81 6.04
N ALA A 104 -8.29 4.72 5.09
CA ALA A 104 -8.49 5.20 3.73
C ALA A 104 -9.64 4.48 3.01
N LEU A 105 -9.72 3.15 3.14
CA LEU A 105 -10.84 2.38 2.61
C LEU A 105 -12.17 2.76 3.29
N GLN A 106 -12.16 3.05 4.59
CA GLN A 106 -13.35 3.53 5.30
C GLN A 106 -13.81 4.88 4.76
N LEU A 107 -12.90 5.84 4.59
CA LEU A 107 -13.21 7.15 3.98
C LEU A 107 -13.77 6.98 2.58
N LEU A 108 -13.13 6.16 1.73
CA LEU A 108 -13.59 5.88 0.37
C LEU A 108 -14.96 5.21 0.31
N LEU A 109 -15.35 4.43 1.30
CA LEU A 109 -16.66 3.76 1.32
C LEU A 109 -17.77 4.63 1.90
N ASN A 110 -17.41 5.68 2.65
CA ASN A 110 -18.34 6.55 3.37
C ASN A 110 -18.21 7.99 2.85
N ASP A 111 -17.38 8.81 3.50
CA ASP A 111 -17.30 10.26 3.31
C ASP A 111 -16.85 10.67 1.89
N HIS A 112 -16.11 9.80 1.22
CA HIS A 112 -15.56 10.00 -0.13
C HIS A 112 -16.05 8.93 -1.13
N ALA A 113 -17.23 8.34 -0.91
CA ALA A 113 -17.86 7.39 -1.83
C ALA A 113 -17.86 7.83 -3.32
N PRO A 114 -18.08 9.11 -3.66
CA PRO A 114 -18.03 9.57 -5.06
C PRO A 114 -16.68 9.33 -5.77
N LEU A 115 -15.57 9.15 -5.04
CA LEU A 115 -14.28 8.80 -5.64
C LEU A 115 -14.29 7.43 -6.32
N LEU A 116 -15.18 6.52 -5.89
CA LEU A 116 -15.39 5.21 -6.49
C LEU A 116 -16.40 5.21 -7.65
N ASP A 117 -17.11 6.31 -7.88
CA ASP A 117 -18.12 6.38 -8.95
C ASP A 117 -17.49 6.20 -10.33
N GLY A 118 -17.97 5.20 -11.06
CA GLY A 118 -17.47 4.83 -12.39
C GLY A 118 -16.10 4.13 -12.40
N ILE A 119 -15.49 3.91 -11.22
CA ILE A 119 -14.26 3.15 -11.08
C ILE A 119 -14.59 1.65 -11.17
N GLY A 120 -13.91 0.93 -12.05
CA GLY A 120 -14.02 -0.53 -12.11
C GLY A 120 -12.87 -1.26 -11.44
N ARG A 121 -11.69 -0.63 -11.37
CA ARG A 121 -10.48 -1.23 -10.81
C ARG A 121 -9.78 -0.25 -9.88
N VAL A 122 -9.41 -0.74 -8.70
CA VAL A 122 -8.63 0.02 -7.71
C VAL A 122 -7.27 -0.65 -7.55
N PHE A 123 -6.22 0.16 -7.52
CA PHE A 123 -4.85 -0.24 -7.26
C PHE A 123 -4.41 0.30 -5.91
N LYS A 124 -3.61 -0.47 -5.18
CA LYS A 124 -2.76 0.04 -4.11
C LYS A 124 -1.35 0.13 -4.67
N MET A 125 -0.70 1.26 -4.48
CA MET A 125 0.70 1.49 -4.85
C MET A 125 1.47 2.07 -3.65
N SER A 126 2.71 1.66 -3.44
CA SER A 126 3.61 2.35 -2.52
C SER A 126 4.34 3.49 -3.24
N GLY A 127 4.31 4.69 -2.66
CA GLY A 127 4.90 5.94 -3.17
C GLY A 127 6.43 5.96 -3.24
N ARG A 128 7.09 4.82 -2.99
CA ARG A 128 8.54 4.67 -3.16
C ARG A 128 8.92 3.97 -4.47
N TYR A 129 7.95 3.45 -5.20
CA TYR A 129 8.17 2.67 -6.41
C TYR A 129 7.53 3.36 -7.61
N VAL A 130 8.11 3.19 -8.79
CA VAL A 130 7.55 3.64 -10.06
C VAL A 130 7.08 2.44 -10.86
N LEU A 131 6.06 2.65 -11.69
CA LEU A 131 5.70 1.68 -12.73
C LEU A 131 6.75 1.75 -13.84
N ASN A 132 7.27 0.60 -14.28
CA ASN A 132 8.29 0.51 -15.33
C ASN A 132 7.69 -0.05 -16.65
N GLU A 133 8.52 -0.27 -17.67
CA GLU A 133 8.07 -0.76 -18.97
C GLU A 133 7.47 -2.17 -18.96
N ASN A 134 7.70 -2.95 -17.90
CA ASN A 134 7.08 -4.27 -17.72
C ASN A 134 5.67 -4.17 -17.12
N PHE A 135 5.25 -3.00 -16.60
CA PHE A 135 3.91 -2.82 -16.06
C PHE A 135 2.87 -2.99 -17.17
N SER A 136 2.03 -4.01 -17.04
CA SER A 136 0.97 -4.29 -17.99
C SER A 136 -0.39 -4.05 -17.36
N LEU A 137 -1.01 -2.92 -17.70
CA LEU A 137 -2.39 -2.65 -17.28
C LEU A 137 -3.36 -3.74 -17.75
N ALA A 138 -3.08 -4.38 -18.90
CA ALA A 138 -3.86 -5.50 -19.41
C ALA A 138 -3.78 -6.75 -18.52
N ALA A 139 -2.69 -6.97 -17.77
CA ALA A 139 -2.62 -8.05 -16.79
C ALA A 139 -3.59 -7.84 -15.61
N HIS A 140 -3.98 -6.59 -15.38
CA HIS A 140 -4.95 -6.18 -14.37
C HIS A 140 -6.33 -5.91 -14.95
N LEU A 141 -6.60 -6.12 -16.23
CA LEU A 141 -7.90 -5.81 -16.83
C LEU A 141 -8.40 -6.97 -17.70
N GLY A 142 -9.72 -7.11 -17.76
CA GLY A 142 -10.40 -8.06 -18.65
C GLY A 142 -11.09 -9.21 -17.92
N PRO A 143 -11.83 -10.05 -18.65
CA PRO A 143 -12.79 -11.00 -18.06
C PRO A 143 -12.17 -12.08 -17.17
N SER A 144 -10.88 -12.39 -17.37
CA SER A 144 -10.19 -13.42 -16.57
C SER A 144 -9.77 -12.93 -15.18
N VAL A 145 -9.79 -11.62 -14.94
CA VAL A 145 -9.33 -10.99 -13.70
C VAL A 145 -10.31 -9.94 -13.17
N ASP A 146 -11.48 -9.78 -13.77
CA ASP A 146 -12.46 -8.75 -13.43
C ASP A 146 -12.97 -8.92 -12.00
N ASP A 147 -13.14 -10.15 -11.54
CA ASP A 147 -13.53 -10.47 -10.17
C ASP A 147 -12.34 -10.84 -9.27
N ALA A 148 -11.10 -10.77 -9.76
CA ALA A 148 -9.92 -11.24 -9.03
C ALA A 148 -9.16 -10.11 -8.29
N TYR A 149 -8.51 -10.49 -7.18
CA TYR A 149 -7.39 -9.75 -6.60
C TYR A 149 -6.14 -10.09 -7.38
N VAL A 150 -5.48 -9.10 -7.99
CA VAL A 150 -4.27 -9.32 -8.78
C VAL A 150 -3.05 -8.89 -7.98
N LEU A 151 -2.22 -9.86 -7.63
CA LEU A 151 -0.96 -9.67 -6.88
C LEU A 151 0.20 -10.27 -7.66
N GLY A 152 1.43 -9.86 -7.32
CA GLY A 152 2.63 -10.54 -7.82
C GLY A 152 2.71 -11.99 -7.33
N HIS A 153 3.55 -12.78 -7.98
CA HIS A 153 3.82 -14.16 -7.56
C HIS A 153 4.23 -14.23 -6.09
N ARG A 154 3.73 -15.24 -5.37
CA ARG A 154 4.14 -15.52 -3.99
C ARG A 154 5.60 -15.95 -3.91
N TRP A 155 6.22 -15.67 -2.77
CA TRP A 155 7.60 -16.03 -2.47
C TRP A 155 7.67 -16.78 -1.15
N PRO A 156 8.69 -17.63 -0.95
CA PRO A 156 9.01 -18.13 0.38
C PRO A 156 9.22 -16.97 1.36
N SER A 157 8.72 -17.12 2.57
CA SER A 157 8.92 -16.14 3.64
C SER A 157 10.41 -15.97 3.95
N HIS A 158 10.81 -14.73 4.22
CA HIS A 158 12.15 -14.43 4.76
C HIS A 158 12.25 -14.69 6.27
N PHE A 159 11.11 -14.93 6.95
CA PHE A 159 11.04 -15.26 8.37
C PHE A 159 10.86 -16.76 8.57
N THR A 160 11.21 -17.24 9.76
CA THR A 160 10.96 -18.64 10.12
C THR A 160 9.46 -18.89 10.27
N THR A 161 9.00 -20.10 9.93
CA THR A 161 7.60 -20.50 10.15
C THR A 161 7.19 -20.42 11.61
N GLN A 162 8.13 -20.61 12.55
CA GLN A 162 7.87 -20.43 13.97
C GLN A 162 7.57 -18.97 14.31
N SER A 163 8.38 -18.02 13.81
CA SER A 163 8.16 -16.59 14.06
C SER A 163 6.87 -16.08 13.45
N THR A 164 6.46 -16.61 12.30
CA THR A 164 5.23 -16.21 11.61
C THR A 164 4.00 -16.99 12.04
N GLY A 165 4.10 -17.82 13.09
CA GLY A 165 3.00 -18.66 13.56
C GLY A 165 2.43 -19.57 12.47
N GLY A 166 3.30 -20.15 11.65
CA GLY A 166 3.00 -21.18 10.64
C GLY A 166 3.01 -20.71 9.19
N LEU A 167 3.15 -19.41 8.90
CA LEU A 167 3.12 -18.90 7.53
C LEU A 167 4.51 -19.03 6.86
N SER A 168 4.58 -19.76 5.75
CA SER A 168 5.83 -20.03 5.02
C SER A 168 5.99 -19.24 3.72
N GLU A 169 4.96 -18.50 3.31
CA GLU A 169 4.91 -17.78 2.04
C GLU A 169 4.38 -16.36 2.26
N GLN A 170 4.72 -15.45 1.35
CA GLN A 170 4.29 -14.06 1.34
C GLN A 170 4.13 -13.53 -0.09
N VAL A 171 3.46 -12.40 -0.26
CA VAL A 171 3.32 -11.68 -1.54
C VAL A 171 3.79 -10.25 -1.38
N MET A 172 4.38 -9.68 -2.42
CA MET A 172 4.91 -8.32 -2.35
C MET A 172 3.78 -7.28 -2.35
N SER A 173 3.81 -6.37 -1.39
CA SER A 173 2.76 -5.35 -1.16
C SER A 173 2.94 -4.06 -1.98
N ARG A 174 3.92 -4.04 -2.90
CA ARG A 174 4.37 -2.85 -3.65
C ARG A 174 3.27 -2.26 -4.53
N CYS A 175 2.69 -3.11 -5.37
CA CYS A 175 1.59 -2.77 -6.27
C CYS A 175 0.66 -3.99 -6.41
N TRP A 176 -0.63 -3.78 -6.23
CA TRP A 176 -1.65 -4.80 -6.47
C TRP A 176 -3.01 -4.15 -6.72
N SER A 177 -3.97 -4.92 -7.24
CA SER A 177 -5.28 -4.38 -7.62
C SER A 177 -6.45 -5.29 -7.30
N TRP A 178 -7.64 -4.71 -7.21
CA TRP A 178 -8.90 -5.43 -7.02
C TRP A 178 -10.04 -4.71 -7.75
N PRO A 179 -11.16 -5.39 -8.06
CA PRO A 179 -12.34 -4.70 -8.59
C PRO A 179 -12.95 -3.77 -7.57
N ALA A 180 -13.37 -2.59 -8.00
CA ALA A 180 -13.99 -1.60 -7.12
C ALA A 180 -15.23 -2.13 -6.37
N SER A 181 -15.96 -3.07 -6.97
CA SER A 181 -17.10 -3.77 -6.35
C SER A 181 -16.69 -4.56 -5.08
N LYS A 182 -15.42 -4.95 -4.94
CA LYS A 182 -14.87 -5.65 -3.77
C LYS A 182 -14.23 -4.74 -2.74
N THR A 183 -14.23 -3.41 -2.90
CA THR A 183 -13.60 -2.48 -1.94
C THR A 183 -14.09 -2.67 -0.50
N ARG A 184 -15.39 -2.94 -0.28
CA ARG A 184 -15.91 -3.25 1.06
C ARG A 184 -15.37 -4.57 1.64
N LEU A 185 -15.16 -5.58 0.79
CA LEU A 185 -14.55 -6.85 1.22
C LEU A 185 -13.05 -6.68 1.50
N VAL A 186 -12.35 -5.85 0.71
CA VAL A 186 -10.97 -5.45 1.01
C VAL A 186 -10.89 -4.75 2.36
N TYR A 187 -11.78 -3.79 2.63
CA TYR A 187 -11.88 -3.12 3.93
C TYR A 187 -12.08 -4.11 5.08
N PHE A 188 -13.03 -5.04 4.94
CA PHE A 188 -13.26 -6.07 5.95
C PHE A 188 -12.01 -6.93 6.19
N ARG A 189 -11.33 -7.38 5.13
CA ARG A 189 -10.10 -8.18 5.24
C ARG A 189 -8.96 -7.40 5.88
N TYR A 190 -8.79 -6.11 5.56
CA TYR A 190 -7.78 -5.27 6.21
C TYR A 190 -8.04 -5.10 7.71
N ASN A 191 -9.29 -5.03 8.17
CA ASN A 191 -9.60 -5.04 9.60
C ASN A 191 -9.13 -6.35 10.26
N LEU A 192 -9.40 -7.50 9.64
CA LEU A 192 -8.90 -8.78 10.14
C LEU A 192 -7.37 -8.86 10.14
N MET A 193 -6.71 -8.26 9.13
CA MET A 193 -5.25 -8.18 9.08
C MET A 193 -4.69 -7.31 10.22
N VAL A 194 -5.34 -6.19 10.56
CA VAL A 194 -4.96 -5.35 11.72
C VAL A 194 -5.08 -6.16 13.01
N GLU A 195 -6.21 -6.84 13.23
CA GLU A 195 -6.43 -7.68 14.42
C GLU A 195 -5.38 -8.81 14.51
N ASP A 196 -5.10 -9.49 13.41
CA ASP A 196 -4.12 -10.57 13.35
C ASP A 196 -2.70 -10.07 13.59
N PHE A 197 -2.32 -8.93 13.01
CA PHE A 197 -1.02 -8.31 13.24
C PHE A 197 -0.80 -8.01 14.73
N MET A 198 -1.79 -7.36 15.37
CA MET A 198 -1.69 -6.97 16.79
C MET A 198 -1.72 -8.19 17.71
N GLY A 199 -2.61 -9.15 17.46
CA GLY A 199 -2.73 -10.37 18.26
C GLY A 199 -1.49 -11.26 18.15
N CYS A 200 -0.93 -11.41 16.94
CA CYS A 200 0.31 -12.13 16.70
C CYS A 200 1.49 -11.49 17.45
N HIS A 201 1.59 -10.16 17.42
CA HIS A 201 2.65 -9.43 18.11
C HIS A 201 2.58 -9.61 19.64
N GLN A 202 1.37 -9.58 20.22
CA GLN A 202 1.16 -9.84 21.65
C GLN A 202 1.57 -11.26 22.09
N GLN A 203 1.62 -12.21 21.16
CA GLN A 203 2.08 -13.59 21.39
C GLN A 203 3.58 -13.78 21.14
N GLY A 204 4.34 -12.71 20.89
CA GLY A 204 5.77 -12.76 20.58
C GLY A 204 6.06 -13.30 19.17
N GLN A 205 5.06 -13.32 18.29
CA GLN A 205 5.18 -13.70 16.89
C GLN A 205 5.17 -12.45 15.99
N TYR A 206 5.56 -12.59 14.73
CA TYR A 206 5.60 -11.51 13.76
C TYR A 206 5.12 -11.97 12.38
N ARG A 207 4.15 -11.25 11.83
CA ARG A 207 3.68 -11.39 10.44
C ARG A 207 3.59 -9.99 9.87
N ASP A 208 4.34 -9.69 8.83
CA ASP A 208 4.22 -8.40 8.15
C ASP A 208 2.96 -8.35 7.26
N ILE A 209 2.73 -7.21 6.62
CA ILE A 209 1.61 -7.02 5.69
C ILE A 209 1.62 -8.02 4.52
N GLU A 210 2.78 -8.52 4.11
CA GLU A 210 2.95 -9.40 2.95
C GLU A 210 2.49 -10.82 3.24
N HIS A 211 2.76 -11.32 4.44
CA HIS A 211 2.18 -12.57 4.94
C HIS A 211 0.67 -12.46 5.07
N LEU A 212 0.20 -11.33 5.62
CA LEU A 212 -1.21 -11.10 5.88
C LEU A 212 -2.01 -10.93 4.58
N LEU A 213 -1.45 -10.27 3.57
CA LEU A 213 -2.06 -10.17 2.25
C LEU A 213 -2.27 -11.57 1.67
N LEU A 214 -1.25 -12.43 1.68
CA LEU A 214 -1.43 -13.79 1.19
C LEU A 214 -2.48 -14.54 2.02
N LYS A 215 -2.36 -14.56 3.35
CA LYS A 215 -3.30 -15.28 4.24
C LYS A 215 -4.77 -14.89 4.02
N TYR A 216 -5.07 -13.60 3.86
CA TYR A 216 -6.45 -13.10 3.78
C TYR A 216 -6.98 -12.94 2.35
N PHE A 217 -6.11 -12.98 1.34
CA PHE A 217 -6.50 -12.86 -0.06
C PHE A 217 -6.31 -14.12 -0.90
N ASP A 218 -5.63 -15.15 -0.39
CA ASP A 218 -5.51 -16.46 -1.05
C ASP A 218 -6.87 -17.13 -1.29
N GLY A 219 -6.88 -18.08 -2.22
CA GLY A 219 -8.07 -18.81 -2.65
C GLY A 219 -8.53 -18.46 -4.07
N PRO A 220 -9.79 -18.76 -4.43
CA PRO A 220 -10.22 -18.80 -5.83
C PRO A 220 -10.25 -17.44 -6.53
N TYR A 221 -10.20 -16.35 -5.78
CA TYR A 221 -10.18 -14.98 -6.31
C TYR A 221 -8.76 -14.39 -6.36
N LEU A 222 -7.74 -15.08 -5.87
CA LEU A 222 -6.36 -14.64 -6.03
C LEU A 222 -5.89 -14.96 -7.45
N ARG A 223 -5.42 -13.94 -8.16
CA ARG A 223 -4.68 -14.11 -9.40
C ARG A 223 -3.27 -13.58 -9.22
N GLU A 224 -2.30 -14.47 -9.36
CA GLU A 224 -0.90 -14.12 -9.35
C GLU A 224 -0.42 -13.83 -10.78
N ILE A 225 0.36 -12.76 -10.92
CA ILE A 225 1.07 -12.42 -12.16
C ILE A 225 2.58 -12.56 -11.93
N PRO A 226 3.33 -13.03 -12.94
CA PRO A 226 4.76 -13.31 -12.78
C PRO A 226 5.58 -12.03 -12.56
N ILE A 227 5.15 -10.92 -13.18
CA ILE A 227 5.83 -9.63 -13.13
C ILE A 227 4.76 -8.56 -12.92
N VAL A 228 4.91 -7.77 -11.86
CA VAL A 228 4.03 -6.62 -11.61
C VAL A 228 4.46 -5.40 -12.41
N GLY A 229 5.76 -5.22 -12.64
CA GLY A 229 6.31 -4.08 -13.39
C GLY A 229 6.55 -2.86 -12.49
N VAL A 230 7.28 -3.05 -11.40
CA VAL A 230 7.62 -1.97 -10.47
C VAL A 230 9.11 -1.90 -10.22
N GLU A 231 9.61 -0.70 -9.97
CA GLU A 231 10.99 -0.50 -9.53
C GLU A 231 11.14 0.61 -8.51
N GLY A 232 12.17 0.54 -7.67
CA GLY A 232 12.43 1.53 -6.64
C GLY A 232 13.36 1.00 -5.55
N ALA A 233 13.72 1.88 -4.62
CA ALA A 233 14.58 1.54 -3.49
C ALA A 233 13.74 1.11 -2.28
N THR A 234 14.17 0.05 -1.60
CA THR A 234 13.63 -0.33 -0.29
C THR A 234 13.95 0.73 0.75
N GLY A 235 13.06 0.93 1.72
CA GLY A 235 13.27 1.90 2.79
C GLY A 235 14.47 1.62 3.70
N PRO A 236 14.60 0.40 4.25
CA PRO A 236 15.60 0.12 5.29
C PRO A 236 17.05 0.26 4.84
N ASP A 237 17.37 -0.21 3.64
CA ASP A 237 18.76 -0.37 3.14
C ASP A 237 19.00 0.26 1.76
N GLY A 238 17.96 0.82 1.11
CA GLY A 238 18.08 1.44 -0.21
C GLY A 238 18.34 0.45 -1.34
N LEU A 239 18.14 -0.85 -1.10
CA LEU A 239 18.28 -1.88 -2.12
C LEU A 239 17.33 -1.59 -3.28
N PHE A 240 17.91 -1.43 -4.47
CA PHE A 240 17.12 -1.22 -5.66
C PHE A 240 16.49 -2.54 -6.12
N ILE A 241 15.18 -2.53 -6.26
CA ILE A 241 14.40 -3.66 -6.78
C ILE A 241 13.81 -3.25 -8.12
N ARG A 242 13.80 -4.18 -9.06
CA ARG A 242 13.14 -4.07 -10.36
C ARG A 242 12.53 -5.42 -10.71
N GLU A 243 11.23 -5.41 -10.94
CA GLU A 243 10.44 -6.55 -11.45
C GLU A 243 9.94 -6.22 -12.86
#